data_AF-J1HKK0-F1
#
_entry.id   AF-J1HKK0-F1
#
_cell.length_a   1.000
_cell.length_b   1.000
_cell.length_c   1.000
_cell.angle_alpha   90.00
_cell.angle_beta   90.00
_cell.angle_gamma   90.00
#
_symmetry.space_group_name_H-M   'P 1'
#
loop_
_entity.id
_entity.type
_entity.pdbx_description
1 polymer ?
#
loop_
_entity_poly.entity_id
_entity_poly.type
_entity_poly.pdbx_seq_one_letter_code
_entity_poly.pdbx_strand_id
1 'polypeptide(L)'
;ADGDDTERPLRTHLAATPAQMGALIARELRAHRLHDAVAWSGQVVIVRSASMVDEMRRHLSRGGVPVAGGGRAFDFAAQPVTRLMLDLLVVPRGGSTAEGAVRAGVAKRLLASALVGADMLVVHRLLRGLAEQRPDGAEAGGRAAGDGRRKPTAGAEAGEPAPPCSSGPP
;
A
#
# COMPACT_ATOMS: atom_id res chain seq x y z
N ALA A 1 52.49 -18.69 7.05
CA ALA A 1 51.66 -19.92 7.13
C ALA A 1 50.93 -19.99 5.81
N ASP A 2 51.11 -21.13 5.13
CA ASP A 2 50.82 -21.41 3.71
C ASP A 2 49.59 -20.72 3.13
N GLY A 3 49.82 -20.01 2.03
CA GLY A 3 48.77 -19.53 1.13
C GLY A 3 48.39 -20.65 0.17
N ASP A 4 47.30 -21.33 0.48
CA ASP A 4 46.50 -22.03 -0.54
C ASP A 4 45.50 -21.01 -1.11
N ASP A 5 46.01 -20.02 -1.84
CA ASP A 5 45.22 -19.14 -2.70
C ASP A 5 44.82 -19.94 -3.94
N THR A 6 44.05 -21.01 -3.75
CA THR A 6 43.35 -21.67 -4.84
C THR A 6 42.27 -20.72 -5.30
N GLU A 7 42.60 -19.87 -6.28
CA GLU A 7 41.64 -18.98 -6.97
C GLU A 7 40.37 -19.77 -7.28
N ARG A 8 39.29 -19.50 -6.54
CA ARG A 8 38.01 -20.14 -6.81
C ARG A 8 37.62 -19.79 -8.24
N PRO A 9 37.37 -20.77 -9.12
CA PRO A 9 37.12 -20.51 -10.52
C PRO A 9 35.86 -19.66 -10.68
N LEU A 10 35.97 -18.58 -11.46
CA LEU A 10 34.84 -17.73 -11.80
C LEU A 10 33.78 -18.53 -12.57
N ARG A 11 32.54 -18.51 -12.10
CA ARG A 11 31.41 -19.19 -12.74
C ARG A 11 30.48 -18.17 -13.39
N THR A 12 30.11 -18.43 -14.64
CA THR A 12 29.12 -17.64 -15.38
C THR A 12 27.86 -18.47 -15.58
N HIS A 13 26.71 -17.86 -15.36
CA HIS A 13 25.41 -18.49 -15.56
C HIS A 13 24.57 -17.60 -16.47
N LEU A 14 23.90 -18.21 -17.43
CA LEU A 14 22.90 -17.57 -18.27
C LEU A 14 21.52 -18.09 -17.88
N ALA A 15 20.59 -17.17 -17.72
CA ALA A 15 19.19 -17.47 -17.43
C ALA A 15 18.32 -16.87 -18.52
N ALA A 16 17.26 -17.58 -18.92
CA ALA A 16 16.34 -17.12 -19.94
C ALA A 16 15.46 -15.97 -19.44
N THR A 17 15.28 -15.83 -18.13
CA THR A 17 14.46 -14.77 -17.50
C THR A 17 15.08 -14.25 -16.21
N PRO A 18 14.75 -13.02 -15.78
CA PRO A 18 15.17 -12.48 -14.48
C PRO A 18 14.72 -13.34 -13.30
N ALA A 19 13.53 -13.94 -13.38
CA ALA A 19 13.02 -14.83 -12.33
C ALA A 19 13.86 -16.11 -12.20
N GLN A 20 14.25 -16.72 -13.33
CA GLN A 20 15.14 -17.87 -13.33
C GLN A 20 16.53 -17.48 -12.81
N MET A 21 17.03 -16.31 -13.19
CA MET A 21 18.31 -15.78 -12.67
C MET A 21 18.25 -15.65 -11.14
N GLY A 22 17.21 -15.04 -10.60
CA GLY A 22 17.02 -14.90 -9.16
C GLY A 22 16.88 -16.24 -8.42
N ALA A 23 16.22 -17.24 -9.03
CA ALA A 23 16.12 -18.59 -8.47
C ALA A 23 17.48 -19.32 -8.46
N LEU A 24 18.28 -19.18 -9.52
CA LEU A 24 19.64 -19.73 -9.60
C LEU A 24 20.54 -19.10 -8.54
N ILE A 25 20.54 -17.77 -8.44
CA ILE A 25 21.32 -17.06 -7.42
C ILE A 25 20.89 -17.51 -6.02
N ALA A 26 19.58 -17.56 -5.74
CA ALA A 26 19.08 -17.99 -4.42
C ALA A 26 19.48 -19.44 -4.07
N ARG A 27 19.55 -20.33 -5.06
CA ARG A 27 20.05 -21.69 -4.89
C ARG A 27 21.53 -21.70 -4.50
N GLU A 28 22.38 -20.97 -5.21
CA GLU A 28 23.82 -20.92 -4.92
C GLU A 28 24.11 -20.31 -3.55
N LEU A 29 23.41 -19.22 -3.17
CA LEU A 29 23.58 -18.60 -1.85
C LEU A 29 23.22 -19.56 -0.71
N ARG A 30 22.13 -20.34 -0.88
CA ARG A 30 21.75 -21.39 0.08
C ARG A 30 22.78 -22.52 0.12
N ALA A 31 23.30 -22.93 -1.03
CA ALA A 31 24.33 -23.97 -1.09
C ALA A 31 25.60 -23.52 -0.35
N HIS A 32 26.07 -22.28 -0.55
CA HIS A 32 27.19 -21.72 0.20
C HIS A 32 26.92 -21.64 1.71
N ARG A 33 25.70 -21.28 2.11
CA ARG A 33 25.35 -21.26 3.54
C ARG A 33 25.35 -22.65 4.16
N LEU A 34 24.86 -23.65 3.43
CA LEU A 34 24.65 -25.00 3.94
C LEU A 34 25.92 -25.86 3.88
N HIS A 35 26.67 -25.79 2.79
CA HIS A 35 27.82 -26.65 2.53
C HIS A 35 29.15 -25.98 2.87
N ASP A 36 29.29 -24.68 2.60
CA ASP A 36 30.53 -23.94 2.87
C ASP A 36 30.48 -23.16 4.19
N ALA A 37 29.38 -23.26 4.95
CA ALA A 37 29.12 -22.54 6.20
C ALA A 37 29.29 -21.01 6.12
N VAL A 38 29.20 -20.41 4.93
CA VAL A 38 29.37 -18.96 4.74
C VAL A 38 28.16 -18.24 5.33
N ALA A 39 28.39 -17.38 6.31
CA ALA A 39 27.34 -16.58 6.92
C ALA A 39 26.59 -15.73 5.88
N TRP A 40 25.30 -15.51 6.09
CA TRP A 40 24.49 -14.68 5.18
C TRP A 40 25.04 -13.27 5.00
N SER A 41 25.61 -12.70 6.07
CA SER A 41 26.29 -11.39 6.04
C SER A 41 27.57 -11.36 5.22
N GLY A 42 28.16 -12.51 4.91
CA GLY A 42 29.34 -12.65 4.06
C GLY A 42 29.02 -12.88 2.59
N GLN A 43 27.74 -12.91 2.20
CA GLN A 43 27.32 -13.12 0.82
C GLN A 43 26.63 -11.86 0.28
N VAL A 44 26.96 -11.47 -0.96
CA VAL A 44 26.44 -10.23 -1.57
C VAL A 44 25.99 -10.49 -3.01
N VAL A 45 24.89 -9.84 -3.39
CA VAL A 45 24.40 -9.81 -4.78
C VAL A 45 24.44 -8.36 -5.25
N ILE A 46 25.20 -8.11 -6.31
CA ILE A 46 25.34 -6.78 -6.92
C ILE A 46 24.50 -6.75 -8.20
N VAL A 47 23.72 -5.68 -8.35
CA VAL A 47 22.88 -5.44 -9.54
C VAL A 47 23.31 -4.13 -10.21
N ARG A 48 23.07 -4.01 -11.53
CA ARG A 48 23.51 -2.85 -12.33
C ARG A 48 22.85 -1.54 -11.89
N SER A 49 21.61 -1.54 -11.43
CA SER A 49 20.86 -0.33 -11.08
C SER A 49 20.01 -0.50 -9.83
N ALA A 50 19.78 0.62 -9.13
CA ALA A 50 18.93 0.66 -7.93
C ALA A 50 17.49 0.22 -8.20
N SER A 51 16.97 0.44 -9.42
CA SER A 51 15.63 0.02 -9.82
C SER A 51 15.43 -1.50 -9.83
N MET A 52 16.51 -2.28 -10.00
CA MET A 52 16.45 -3.74 -10.01
C MET A 52 16.57 -4.37 -8.62
N VAL A 53 16.89 -3.59 -7.59
CA VAL A 53 17.11 -4.10 -6.23
C VAL A 53 15.84 -4.72 -5.66
N ASP A 54 14.70 -4.04 -5.78
CA ASP A 54 13.44 -4.53 -5.23
C ASP A 54 12.95 -5.81 -5.92
N GLU A 55 13.16 -5.90 -7.23
CA GLU A 55 12.84 -7.11 -7.99
C GLU A 55 13.73 -8.28 -7.59
N MET A 56 15.06 -8.08 -7.58
CA MET A 56 16.00 -9.11 -7.14
C MET A 56 15.72 -9.55 -5.70
N ARG A 57 15.44 -8.60 -4.80
CA ARG A 57 15.05 -8.89 -3.42
C ARG A 57 13.85 -9.82 -3.36
N ARG A 58 12.79 -9.54 -4.13
CA ARG A 58 11.60 -10.42 -4.19
C ARG A 58 11.97 -11.82 -4.68
N HIS A 59 12.85 -11.96 -5.67
CA HIS A 59 13.29 -13.28 -6.13
C HIS A 59 14.07 -14.04 -5.06
N LEU A 60 15.00 -13.38 -4.38
CA LEU A 60 15.79 -13.98 -3.29
C LEU A 60 14.92 -14.37 -2.09
N SER A 61 13.98 -13.51 -1.68
CA SER A 61 13.04 -13.81 -0.59
C SER A 61 12.14 -15.00 -0.92
N ARG A 62 11.65 -15.11 -2.17
CA ARG A 62 10.91 -16.31 -2.62
C ARG A 62 11.77 -17.57 -2.61
N GLY A 63 13.07 -17.42 -2.87
CA GLY A 63 14.06 -18.49 -2.78
C GLY A 63 14.50 -18.84 -1.36
N GLY A 64 13.92 -18.23 -0.32
CA GLY A 64 14.23 -18.50 1.09
C GLY A 64 15.56 -17.91 1.57
N VAL A 65 16.14 -16.97 0.83
CA VAL A 65 17.36 -16.26 1.25
C VAL A 65 16.95 -15.07 2.14
N PRO A 66 17.49 -14.96 3.36
CA PRO A 66 17.24 -13.81 4.22
C PRO A 66 17.97 -12.61 3.63
N VAL A 67 17.21 -11.71 3.01
CA VAL A 67 17.74 -10.45 2.52
C VAL A 67 17.59 -9.44 3.65
N ALA A 68 18.72 -8.85 4.09
CA ALA A 68 18.67 -7.71 4.98
C ALA A 68 17.71 -6.66 4.39
N GLY A 69 16.96 -5.97 5.24
CA GLY A 69 16.05 -4.91 4.82
C GLY A 69 16.84 -3.76 4.17
N GLY A 70 17.21 -3.91 2.90
CA GLY A 70 17.94 -2.95 2.09
C GLY A 70 17.06 -1.79 1.64
N GLY A 71 16.27 -1.24 2.56
CA GLY A 71 15.78 0.11 2.37
C GLY A 71 16.99 1.03 2.36
N ARG A 72 17.08 1.93 1.37
CA ARG A 72 17.89 3.14 1.47
C ARG A 72 17.72 3.75 2.87
N ALA A 73 18.74 4.50 3.32
CA ALA A 73 18.74 5.26 4.59
C ALA A 73 17.30 5.59 5.01
N PHE A 74 16.86 4.89 6.05
CA PHE A 74 15.47 4.80 6.40
C PHE A 74 14.97 6.21 6.77
N ASP A 75 14.00 6.77 6.04
CA ASP A 75 13.36 8.01 6.47
C ASP A 75 12.36 7.68 7.58
N PHE A 76 12.76 7.97 8.82
CA PHE A 76 11.89 7.84 9.99
C PHE A 76 10.57 8.60 9.82
N ALA A 77 10.58 9.74 9.13
CA ALA A 77 9.36 10.50 8.86
C ALA A 77 8.43 9.82 7.85
N ALA A 78 8.92 8.86 7.06
CA ALA A 78 8.11 8.06 6.15
C ALA A 78 7.42 6.87 6.85
N GLN A 79 7.79 6.54 8.10
CA GLN A 79 7.05 5.53 8.88
C GLN A 79 5.67 6.07 9.24
N PRO A 80 4.58 5.35 8.93
CA PRO A 80 3.23 5.80 9.25
C PRO A 80 3.04 6.12 10.74
N VAL A 81 3.60 5.30 11.63
CA VAL A 81 3.49 5.49 13.09
C VAL A 81 4.25 6.74 13.54
N THR A 82 5.51 6.87 13.13
CA THR A 82 6.36 8.03 13.46
C THR A 82 5.75 9.30 12.90
N ARG A 83 5.28 9.28 11.65
CA ARG A 83 4.60 10.43 11.03
C ARG A 83 3.37 10.85 11.82
N LEU A 84 2.54 9.90 12.26
CA LEU A 84 1.37 10.20 13.08
C LEU A 84 1.73 10.76 14.45
N MET A 85 2.79 10.24 15.09
CA MET A 85 3.30 10.81 16.34
C MET A 85 3.75 12.26 16.14
N LEU A 86 4.49 12.55 15.07
CA LEU A 86 4.91 13.92 14.73
C LEU A 86 3.70 14.82 14.42
N ASP A 87 2.71 14.32 13.68
CA ASP A 87 1.47 15.04 13.40
C ASP A 87 0.74 15.40 14.71
N LEU A 88 0.72 14.50 15.70
CA LEU A 88 0.11 14.75 17.02
C LEU A 88 0.88 15.77 17.87
N LEU A 89 2.20 15.89 17.68
CA LEU A 89 3.01 16.90 18.36
C LEU A 89 2.76 18.30 17.80
N VAL A 90 2.60 18.39 16.47
CA VAL A 90 2.48 19.65 15.74
C VAL A 90 1.02 20.11 15.58
N VAL A 91 0.04 19.23 15.86
CA VAL A 91 -1.39 19.55 15.66
C VAL A 91 -1.78 20.83 16.43
N PRO A 92 -2.43 21.81 15.77
CA PRO A 92 -2.85 23.03 16.43
C PRO A 92 -3.80 22.74 17.59
N ARG A 93 -3.58 23.40 18.73
CA ARG A 93 -4.41 23.26 19.94
C ARG A 93 -5.40 24.40 20.15
N GLY A 94 -5.41 25.40 19.27
CA GLY A 94 -6.33 26.52 19.35
C GLY A 94 -7.80 26.16 19.10
N GLY A 95 -8.64 27.19 19.14
CA GLY A 95 -10.10 27.08 19.05
C GLY A 95 -10.67 27.40 17.67
N SER A 96 -9.85 27.74 16.67
CA SER A 96 -10.36 28.13 15.35
C SER A 96 -11.01 26.95 14.63
N THR A 97 -12.04 27.22 13.83
CA THR A 97 -12.72 26.22 12.99
C THR A 97 -11.74 25.50 12.06
N ALA A 98 -10.78 26.24 11.49
CA ALA A 98 -9.75 25.67 10.62
C ALA A 98 -8.84 24.68 11.38
N GLU A 99 -8.45 25.03 12.59
CA GLU A 99 -7.65 24.16 13.48
C GLU A 99 -8.45 22.93 13.93
N GLY A 100 -9.76 23.09 14.15
CA GLY A 100 -10.69 21.99 14.40
C GLY A 100 -10.73 20.98 13.25
N ALA A 101 -10.79 21.44 12.00
CA ALA A 101 -10.76 20.58 10.83
C ALA A 101 -9.44 19.81 10.70
N VAL A 102 -8.30 20.46 10.97
CA VAL A 102 -6.98 19.80 11.01
C VAL A 102 -6.94 18.71 12.08
N ARG A 103 -7.39 19.00 13.32
CA ARG A 103 -7.49 18.01 14.40
C ARG A 103 -8.36 16.82 14.02
N ALA A 104 -9.52 17.07 13.41
CA ALA A 104 -10.40 15.99 12.96
C ALA A 104 -9.73 15.09 11.91
N GLY A 105 -8.93 15.67 11.00
CA GLY A 105 -8.14 14.92 10.03
C GLY A 105 -7.09 14.00 10.69
N VAL A 106 -6.37 14.52 11.70
CA VAL A 106 -5.39 13.74 12.47
C VAL A 106 -6.09 12.64 13.29
N ALA A 107 -7.20 12.94 13.95
CA ALA A 107 -7.98 11.97 14.72
C ALA A 107 -8.48 10.79 13.86
N LYS A 108 -8.95 11.06 12.64
CA LYS A 108 -9.35 9.99 11.69
C LYS A 108 -8.17 9.08 11.33
N ARG A 109 -7.00 9.64 11.04
CA ARG A 109 -5.79 8.84 10.76
C ARG A 109 -5.33 8.06 11.98
N LEU A 110 -5.44 8.64 13.18
CA LEU A 110 -5.09 7.99 14.43
C LEU A 110 -5.98 6.77 14.72
N LEU A 111 -7.30 6.89 14.54
CA LEU A 111 -8.24 5.77 14.70
C LEU A 111 -7.91 4.59 13.77
N ALA A 112 -7.55 4.87 12.52
CA ALA A 112 -7.18 3.86 11.53
C ALA A 112 -5.74 3.32 11.69
N SER A 113 -4.95 3.89 12.62
CA SER A 113 -3.55 3.53 12.79
C SER A 113 -3.36 2.31 13.69
N ALA A 114 -2.19 1.68 13.59
CA ALA A 114 -1.78 0.59 14.47
C ALA A 114 -1.62 1.01 15.95
N LEU A 115 -1.56 2.31 16.25
CA LEU A 115 -1.48 2.81 17.63
C LEU A 115 -2.79 2.63 18.39
N VAL A 116 -3.92 2.80 17.70
CA VAL A 116 -5.25 2.63 18.28
C VAL A 116 -5.84 1.27 17.92
N GLY A 117 -5.60 0.81 16.69
CA GLY A 117 -6.15 -0.45 16.19
C GLY A 117 -7.67 -0.48 16.23
N ALA A 118 -8.34 0.67 16.10
CA ALA A 118 -9.80 0.73 16.17
C ALA A 118 -10.39 0.08 14.92
N ASP A 119 -11.04 -1.05 15.13
CA ASP A 119 -11.91 -1.64 14.12
C ASP A 119 -13.21 -0.84 13.98
N MET A 120 -14.01 -1.18 12.97
CA MET A 120 -15.28 -0.52 12.69
C MET A 120 -16.30 -0.62 13.84
N LEU A 121 -16.25 -1.70 14.63
CA LEU A 121 -17.14 -1.88 15.76
C LEU A 121 -16.77 -0.94 16.91
N VAL A 122 -15.48 -0.78 17.21
CA VAL A 122 -14.97 0.18 18.19
C VAL A 122 -15.35 1.60 17.79
N VAL A 123 -15.19 1.96 16.51
CA VAL A 123 -15.62 3.27 16.00
C VAL A 123 -17.13 3.46 16.14
N HIS A 124 -17.93 2.45 15.81
CA HIS A 124 -19.38 2.54 15.94
C HIS A 124 -19.83 2.71 17.40
N ARG A 125 -19.21 1.96 18.33
CA ARG A 125 -19.46 2.10 19.77
C ARG A 125 -19.10 3.49 20.29
N LEU A 126 -17.97 4.03 19.85
CA LEU A 126 -17.55 5.40 20.19
C LEU A 126 -18.58 6.43 19.69
N LEU A 127 -18.96 6.35 18.42
CA LEU A 127 -19.94 7.28 17.82
C LEU A 127 -21.30 7.20 18.51
N ARG A 128 -21.75 5.99 18.84
CA ARG A 128 -22.99 5.77 19.58
C ARG A 128 -22.93 6.39 20.98
N GLY A 129 -21.86 6.11 21.74
CA GLY A 129 -21.69 6.69 23.08
C GLY A 129 -21.61 8.22 23.06
N LEU A 130 -20.98 8.81 22.04
CA LEU A 130 -20.95 10.26 21.85
C LEU A 130 -22.31 10.85 21.48
N ALA A 131 -23.14 10.11 20.73
CA ALA A 131 -24.50 10.53 20.41
C ALA A 131 -25.39 10.51 21.67
N GLU A 132 -25.27 9.50 22.52
CA GLU A 132 -26.01 9.37 23.78
C GLU A 132 -25.63 10.45 24.81
N GLN A 133 -24.40 10.98 24.74
CA GLN A 133 -23.91 12.06 25.61
C GLN A 133 -24.24 13.46 25.11
N ARG A 134 -24.71 13.61 23.86
CA ARG A 134 -25.21 14.90 23.37
C ARG A 134 -26.61 15.10 23.92
N PRO A 135 -26.86 16.12 24.77
CA PRO A 135 -28.24 16.46 25.15
C PRO A 135 -29.01 16.85 23.89
N ASP A 136 -30.26 16.37 23.78
CA ASP A 136 -31.20 16.66 22.70
C ASP A 136 -31.32 18.18 22.49
N GLY A 137 -30.65 18.70 21.47
CA GLY A 137 -30.58 20.14 21.21
C GLY A 137 -29.96 20.54 19.87
N ALA A 138 -29.91 19.64 18.90
CA ALA A 138 -29.49 19.96 17.53
C ALA A 138 -30.27 19.13 16.50
N GLU A 139 -31.60 19.25 16.51
CA GLU A 139 -32.36 19.09 15.27
C GLU A 139 -32.00 20.25 14.32
N ALA A 140 -30.98 20.07 13.47
CA ALA A 140 -30.86 20.78 12.19
C ALA A 140 -29.67 20.25 11.38
N GLY A 141 -29.96 19.69 10.22
CA GLY A 141 -28.97 19.51 9.15
C GLY A 141 -28.75 18.07 8.71
N GLY A 142 -29.73 17.48 8.03
CA GLY A 142 -29.48 16.23 7.31
C GLY A 142 -30.68 15.30 7.09
N ARG A 143 -31.93 15.78 7.12
CA ARG A 143 -33.01 15.03 6.48
C ARG A 143 -32.85 15.21 4.97
N ALA A 144 -31.95 14.41 4.39
CA ALA A 144 -31.77 14.35 2.95
C ALA A 144 -33.09 13.94 2.30
N ALA A 145 -33.64 14.87 1.53
CA ALA A 145 -34.70 14.63 0.57
C ALA A 145 -34.32 13.44 -0.31
N GLY A 146 -35.12 12.38 -0.21
CA GLY A 146 -34.96 11.14 -0.94
C GLY A 146 -36.31 10.47 -1.11
N ASP A 147 -37.31 11.21 -1.59
CA ASP A 147 -38.51 10.60 -2.16
C ASP A 147 -38.87 11.28 -3.47
N GLY A 148 -38.35 10.69 -4.54
CA GLY A 148 -38.62 11.03 -5.94
C GLY A 148 -38.97 9.77 -6.70
N ARG A 149 -39.93 9.00 -6.19
CA ARG A 149 -40.57 7.88 -6.89
C ARG A 149 -41.26 8.40 -8.17
N ARG A 150 -40.58 8.38 -9.32
CA ARG A 150 -41.24 8.51 -10.63
C ARG A 150 -41.87 7.17 -11.01
N LYS A 151 -43.20 7.15 -11.16
CA LYS A 151 -43.91 6.08 -11.88
C LYS A 151 -43.72 6.25 -13.40
N PRO A 152 -43.60 5.15 -14.17
CA PRO A 152 -43.78 5.20 -15.61
C PRO A 152 -45.27 5.05 -15.95
N THR A 153 -45.80 5.91 -16.82
CA THR A 153 -47.07 5.67 -17.52
C THR A 153 -46.82 5.71 -19.01
N ALA A 154 -47.17 4.61 -19.67
CA ALA A 154 -47.13 4.41 -21.11
C ALA A 154 -48.41 4.94 -21.80
N GLY A 155 -48.28 5.23 -23.10
CA GLY A 155 -49.35 5.59 -24.05
C GLY A 155 -48.80 6.62 -25.05
N ALA A 156 -48.22 6.27 -26.20
CA ALA A 156 -48.79 5.69 -27.42
C ALA A 156 -49.66 6.67 -28.23
N GLU A 157 -49.10 7.17 -29.35
CA GLU A 157 -49.74 7.45 -30.67
C GLU A 157 -48.59 7.87 -31.63
N ALA A 158 -48.19 7.04 -32.60
CA ALA A 158 -48.79 6.73 -33.91
C ALA A 158 -48.49 7.81 -34.98
N GLY A 159 -47.60 7.47 -35.92
CA GLY A 159 -47.29 8.24 -37.13
C GLY A 159 -46.10 7.67 -37.90
N GLU A 160 -46.37 6.87 -38.93
CA GLU A 160 -45.44 6.22 -39.89
C GLU A 160 -45.83 6.71 -41.32
N PRO A 161 -45.07 6.60 -42.46
CA PRO A 161 -43.72 6.04 -42.73
C PRO A 161 -42.70 6.84 -43.61
N ALA A 162 -41.47 6.29 -43.57
CA ALA A 162 -40.21 6.30 -44.36
C ALA A 162 -40.25 6.36 -45.94
N PRO A 163 -39.11 6.27 -46.71
CA PRO A 163 -37.66 6.70 -46.61
C PRO A 163 -37.09 7.19 -48.00
N PRO A 164 -35.84 6.92 -48.50
CA PRO A 164 -34.44 6.89 -47.98
C PRO A 164 -33.42 7.75 -48.82
N CYS A 165 -32.18 7.99 -48.33
CA CYS A 165 -30.93 8.20 -49.12
C CYS A 165 -29.72 7.93 -48.18
N SER A 166 -29.07 6.75 -48.20
CA SER A 166 -28.00 6.24 -49.09
C SER A 166 -26.56 6.65 -48.69
N SER A 167 -25.73 5.61 -48.49
CA SER A 167 -24.24 5.51 -48.54
C SER A 167 -23.43 6.38 -47.56
N GLY A 168 -22.47 5.90 -46.77
CA GLY A 168 -21.60 4.74 -46.91
C GLY A 168 -20.12 5.24 -46.88
N PRO A 169 -19.21 4.66 -46.07
CA PRO A 169 -17.86 5.17 -45.81
C PRO A 169 -16.79 4.54 -46.74
N PRO A 170 -15.49 4.83 -46.57
CA PRO A 170 -14.68 4.08 -45.60
C PRO A 170 -13.99 4.92 -44.51
#